data_AF-A0A818F2E8-F1
#
_entry.id   AF-A0A818F2E8-F1
#
_cell.length_a   1.000
_cell.length_b   1.000
_cell.length_c   1.000
_cell.angle_alpha   90.00
_cell.angle_beta   90.00
_cell.angle_gamma   90.00
#
_symmetry.space_group_name_H-M   'P 1'
#
loop_
_entity.id
_entity.type
_entity.pdbx_description
1 polymer ?
#
loop_
_entity_poly.entity_id
_entity_poly.type
_entity_poly.pdbx_seq_one_letter_code
_entity_poly.pdbx_strand_id
1 'polypeptide(L)'
;MYITTYFILILALVTMLVQCPGGGGGGGGGGGGGGGGGRGGGRREPCRSRACEVVESIFSIIIAVCFFCALLNCIVGCCCQLRAGRPSRANADFIHQSSSENHNLERDPFETGVWSFRYYQYGKWHGFYRLPLTFDRYLGKVTGQGKDDVGDFTVDGIFSSDNLRLALTQSYVAGTGDPKENLGHTSIIQTTWNSKNNQFEGR
;
A
#
# COMPACT_ATOMS: atom_id res chain seq x y z
N MET A 1 -10.78 5.61 -6.28
CA MET A 1 -11.88 5.20 -7.18
C MET A 1 -12.21 6.25 -8.26
N TYR A 2 -12.00 7.55 -8.03
CA TYR A 2 -12.28 8.59 -9.03
C TYR A 2 -11.27 8.65 -10.19
N ILE A 3 -10.00 8.26 -9.97
CA ILE A 3 -8.95 8.36 -10.99
C ILE A 3 -9.23 7.44 -12.19
N THR A 4 -9.78 6.25 -11.95
CA THR A 4 -10.11 5.27 -12.99
C THR A 4 -11.25 5.73 -13.91
N THR A 5 -12.25 6.44 -13.40
CA THR A 5 -13.39 6.91 -14.21
C THR A 5 -13.01 8.10 -15.10
N TYR A 6 -12.18 9.03 -14.61
CA TYR A 6 -11.67 10.13 -15.44
C TYR A 6 -10.82 9.62 -16.61
N PHE A 7 -10.02 8.58 -16.38
CA PHE A 7 -9.18 7.99 -17.41
C PHE A 7 -10.01 7.39 -18.57
N ILE A 8 -11.07 6.64 -18.24
CA ILE A 8 -11.98 6.05 -19.25
C ILE A 8 -12.66 7.14 -20.08
N LEU A 9 -13.09 8.24 -19.46
CA LEU A 9 -13.72 9.36 -20.16
C LEU A 9 -12.76 10.07 -21.12
N ILE A 10 -11.51 10.28 -20.71
CA ILE A 10 -10.49 10.90 -21.58
C ILE A 10 -10.20 9.98 -22.77
N LEU A 11 -10.06 8.67 -22.54
CA LEU A 11 -9.85 7.70 -23.61
C LEU A 11 -11.00 7.72 -24.62
N ALA A 12 -12.25 7.69 -24.13
CA ALA A 12 -13.45 7.76 -24.96
C ALA A 12 -13.52 9.06 -25.77
N LEU A 13 -13.23 10.21 -25.16
CA LEU A 13 -13.20 11.50 -25.85
C LEU A 13 -12.15 11.54 -26.96
N VAL A 14 -10.95 11.04 -26.69
CA VAL A 14 -9.87 10.98 -27.70
C VAL A 14 -10.27 10.06 -28.86
N THR A 15 -10.89 8.90 -28.58
CA THR A 15 -11.37 8.02 -29.67
C THR A 15 -12.46 8.67 -30.52
N MET A 16 -13.35 9.47 -29.92
CA MET A 16 -14.37 10.22 -30.66
C MET A 16 -13.77 11.31 -31.55
N LEU A 17 -12.72 12.00 -31.09
CA LEU A 17 -12.04 13.04 -31.85
C LEU A 17 -11.16 12.49 -32.98
N VAL A 18 -10.68 11.24 -32.87
CA VAL A 18 -9.84 10.56 -33.87
C VAL A 18 -10.66 9.88 -34.97
N GLN A 19 -12.00 9.89 -34.89
CA GLN A 19 -12.82 9.56 -36.06
C GLN A 19 -12.72 10.69 -37.09
N CYS A 20 -11.65 10.65 -37.90
CA CYS A 20 -11.64 11.38 -39.16
C CYS A 20 -12.87 10.91 -39.95
N PRO A 21 -13.79 11.81 -40.36
CA PRO A 21 -14.87 11.41 -41.25
C PRO A 21 -14.23 10.83 -42.50
N GLY A 22 -14.37 9.52 -42.68
CA GLY A 22 -13.81 8.81 -43.83
C GLY A 22 -14.30 9.48 -45.11
N GLY A 23 -13.39 10.11 -45.84
CA GLY A 23 -13.69 10.71 -47.13
C GLY A 23 -14.24 9.63 -48.05
N GLY A 24 -15.51 9.78 -48.44
CA GLY A 24 -16.16 8.90 -49.41
C GLY A 24 -15.40 8.93 -50.73
N GLY A 25 -14.87 7.78 -51.14
CA GLY A 25 -14.34 7.57 -52.47
C GLY A 25 -15.48 7.57 -53.48
N GLY A 26 -15.54 8.62 -54.30
CA GLY A 26 -16.43 8.69 -55.46
C GLY A 26 -15.99 7.70 -56.54
N GLY A 27 -16.93 6.85 -56.96
CA GLY A 27 -16.76 5.84 -57.99
C GLY A 27 -16.49 6.40 -59.38
N GLY A 28 -15.90 5.54 -60.22
CA GLY A 28 -15.41 5.86 -61.53
C GLY A 28 -16.47 6.02 -62.63
N GLY A 29 -16.01 6.52 -63.77
CA GLY A 29 -16.71 6.50 -65.04
C GLY A 29 -15.67 6.56 -66.16
N GLY A 30 -15.75 5.60 -67.08
CA GLY A 30 -14.70 5.23 -68.02
C GLY A 30 -14.49 6.15 -69.22
N GLY A 31 -13.62 5.69 -70.11
CA GLY A 31 -13.35 6.28 -71.42
C GLY A 31 -12.07 5.69 -71.99
N GLY A 32 -12.20 4.95 -73.09
CA GLY A 32 -11.16 4.08 -73.62
C GLY A 32 -10.09 4.76 -74.49
N GLY A 33 -9.36 3.90 -75.20
CA GLY A 33 -8.55 4.30 -76.36
C GLY A 33 -7.06 3.98 -76.24
N GLY A 34 -6.65 2.90 -76.90
CA GLY A 34 -5.50 2.88 -77.80
C GLY A 34 -4.09 3.07 -77.26
N GLY A 35 -3.33 1.97 -77.28
CA GLY A 35 -2.03 1.90 -77.95
C GLY A 35 -0.80 2.47 -77.24
N GLY A 36 0.27 1.67 -77.23
CA GLY A 36 1.65 2.15 -77.10
C GLY A 36 2.35 1.70 -75.83
N GLY A 37 3.29 0.76 -76.02
CA GLY A 37 4.13 0.22 -74.96
C GLY A 37 5.06 1.27 -74.33
N GLY A 38 5.32 1.07 -73.05
CA GLY A 38 6.33 1.82 -72.30
C GLY A 38 6.58 1.15 -70.96
N ARG A 39 7.69 0.40 -70.87
CA ARG A 39 8.21 -0.14 -69.61
C ARG A 39 8.75 1.02 -68.76
N GLY A 40 7.89 1.68 -68.00
CA GLY A 40 8.26 2.69 -67.02
C GLY A 40 8.12 2.15 -65.60
N GLY A 41 9.22 1.67 -65.02
CA GLY A 41 9.31 1.23 -63.63
C GLY A 41 9.32 2.40 -62.65
N GLY A 42 8.22 3.14 -62.57
CA GLY A 42 8.01 4.15 -61.53
C GLY A 42 7.68 3.46 -60.22
N ARG A 43 8.65 3.35 -59.31
CA ARG A 43 8.38 3.00 -57.90
C ARG A 43 7.44 4.07 -57.36
N ARG A 44 6.15 3.74 -57.25
CA ARG A 44 5.17 4.57 -56.56
C ARG A 44 5.59 4.56 -55.09
N GLU A 45 6.23 5.64 -54.65
CA GLU A 45 6.38 5.90 -53.23
C GLU A 45 4.97 5.94 -52.62
N PRO A 46 4.67 5.08 -51.64
CA PRO A 46 3.37 5.11 -50.99
C PRO A 46 3.17 6.49 -50.40
N CYS A 47 2.07 7.16 -50.76
CA CYS A 47 1.69 8.44 -50.19
C CYS A 47 1.47 8.27 -48.68
N ARG A 48 2.55 8.45 -47.91
CA ARG A 48 2.52 8.58 -46.46
C ARG A 48 1.88 9.93 -46.16
N SER A 49 0.56 9.95 -46.08
CA SER A 49 -0.17 11.16 -45.70
C SER A 49 0.25 11.52 -44.27
N ARG A 50 0.60 12.78 -44.01
CA ARG A 50 0.96 13.28 -42.68
C ARG A 50 -0.06 12.93 -41.59
N ALA A 51 -1.31 12.67 -41.97
CA ALA A 51 -2.36 12.18 -41.07
C ALA A 51 -2.02 10.81 -40.43
N CYS A 52 -1.33 9.92 -41.14
CA CYS A 52 -0.98 8.60 -40.63
C CYS A 52 0.12 8.66 -39.55
N GLU A 53 1.10 9.56 -39.70
CA GLU A 53 2.18 9.76 -38.72
C GLU A 53 1.66 10.37 -37.39
N VAL A 54 0.62 11.20 -37.45
CA VAL A 54 0.00 11.77 -36.25
C VAL A 54 -0.73 10.70 -35.43
N VAL A 55 -1.41 9.76 -36.09
CA VAL A 55 -2.17 8.69 -35.40
C VAL A 55 -1.22 7.73 -34.65
N GLU A 56 -0.11 7.33 -35.26
CA GLU A 56 0.90 6.48 -34.60
C GLU A 56 1.50 7.17 -33.37
N SER A 57 1.78 8.47 -33.48
CA SER A 57 2.28 9.27 -32.36
C SER A 57 1.28 9.35 -31.20
N ILE A 58 0.01 9.64 -31.47
CA ILE A 58 -1.04 9.71 -30.42
C ILE A 58 -1.17 8.36 -29.70
N PHE A 59 -1.20 7.25 -30.43
CA PHE A 59 -1.31 5.92 -29.82
C PHE A 59 -0.13 5.60 -28.91
N SER A 60 1.10 5.97 -29.32
CA SER A 60 2.29 5.78 -28.50
C SER A 60 2.23 6.58 -27.18
N ILE A 61 1.71 7.82 -27.21
CA ILE A 61 1.54 8.67 -26.03
C ILE A 61 0.52 8.05 -25.07
N ILE A 62 -0.62 7.58 -25.59
CA ILE A 62 -1.67 6.94 -24.76
C ILE A 62 -1.09 5.72 -24.04
N ILE A 63 -0.35 4.84 -24.75
CA ILE A 63 0.30 3.68 -24.13
C ILE A 63 1.28 4.11 -23.04
N ALA A 64 2.12 5.11 -23.31
CA ALA A 64 3.09 5.61 -22.34
C ALA A 64 2.40 6.15 -21.07
N VAL A 65 1.31 6.90 -21.22
CA VAL A 65 0.52 7.41 -20.11
C VAL A 65 -0.15 6.27 -19.33
N CYS A 66 -0.76 5.29 -20.01
CA CYS A 66 -1.33 4.10 -19.38
C CYS A 66 -0.30 3.37 -18.52
N PHE A 67 0.88 3.11 -19.09
CA PHE A 67 1.96 2.41 -18.42
C PHE A 67 2.46 3.18 -17.20
N PHE A 68 2.67 4.50 -17.33
CA PHE A 68 3.09 5.34 -16.23
C PHE A 68 2.03 5.39 -15.10
N CYS A 69 0.74 5.50 -15.44
CA CYS A 69 -0.34 5.43 -14.47
C CYS A 69 -0.40 4.07 -13.76
N ALA A 70 -0.22 2.96 -14.48
CA ALA A 70 -0.18 1.63 -13.88
C ALA A 70 1.02 1.48 -12.92
N LEU A 71 2.20 1.98 -13.32
CA LEU A 71 3.41 1.97 -12.52
C LEU A 71 3.25 2.80 -11.24
N LEU A 72 2.69 4.02 -11.33
CA LEU A 72 2.41 4.84 -10.15
C LEU A 72 1.44 4.17 -9.19
N ASN A 73 0.35 3.56 -9.69
CA ASN A 73 -0.59 2.84 -8.85
C ASN A 73 0.07 1.61 -8.18
N CYS A 74 0.95 0.91 -8.90
CA CYS A 74 1.73 -0.20 -8.34
C CYS A 74 2.67 0.28 -7.23
N ILE A 75 3.41 1.37 -7.46
CA ILE A 75 4.31 1.97 -6.46
C ILE A 75 3.52 2.42 -5.23
N VAL A 76 2.41 3.14 -5.42
CA VAL A 76 1.56 3.58 -4.30
C VAL A 76 0.98 2.40 -3.54
N GLY A 77 0.48 1.37 -4.24
CA GLY A 77 -0.02 0.14 -3.64
C GLY A 77 1.03 -0.59 -2.81
N CYS A 78 2.24 -0.75 -3.37
CA CYS A 78 3.37 -1.37 -2.69
C CYS A 78 3.82 -0.55 -1.47
N CYS A 79 3.94 0.77 -1.60
CA CYS A 79 4.25 1.67 -0.50
C CYS A 79 3.20 1.62 0.63
N CYS A 80 1.91 1.50 0.29
CA CYS A 80 0.84 1.34 1.27
C CYS A 80 0.94 -0.01 2.00
N GLN A 81 1.28 -1.10 1.30
CA GLN A 81 1.49 -2.41 1.91
C GLN A 81 2.72 -2.41 2.84
N LEU A 82 3.82 -1.77 2.46
CA LEU A 82 5.01 -1.65 3.31
C LEU A 82 4.75 -0.84 4.60
N ARG A 83 3.74 0.03 4.58
CA ARG A 83 3.28 0.78 5.76
C ARG A 83 2.20 0.04 6.55
N ALA A 84 1.59 -1.00 5.99
CA ALA A 84 0.54 -1.75 6.65
C ALA A 84 1.14 -2.58 7.80
N GLY A 85 0.95 -2.10 9.04
CA GLY A 85 1.44 -2.74 10.25
C GLY A 85 2.61 -2.06 10.93
N ARG A 86 3.13 -0.94 10.39
CA ARG A 86 3.99 -0.05 11.19
C ARG A 86 3.13 0.92 11.99
N PRO A 87 3.39 1.08 13.30
CA PRO A 87 2.86 2.20 14.05
C PRO A 87 3.21 3.51 13.35
N SER A 88 2.22 4.36 13.10
CA SER A 88 2.42 5.62 12.38
C SER A 88 2.93 6.75 13.27
N ARG A 89 3.07 6.50 14.58
CA ARG A 89 3.36 7.50 15.60
C ARG A 89 4.47 7.03 16.52
N ALA A 90 5.20 7.97 17.10
CA ALA A 90 6.10 7.68 18.20
C ALA A 90 5.32 7.19 19.42
N ASN A 91 5.96 6.38 20.27
CA ASN A 91 5.33 5.82 21.46
C ASN A 91 4.80 6.90 22.40
N ALA A 92 5.55 7.98 22.60
CA ALA A 92 5.10 9.11 23.42
C ALA A 92 3.79 9.71 22.91
N ASP A 93 3.70 9.97 21.61
CA ASP A 93 2.50 10.56 20.99
C ASP A 93 1.29 9.61 21.07
N PHE A 94 1.53 8.30 20.94
CA PHE A 94 0.46 7.30 21.06
C PHE A 94 -0.13 7.28 22.47
N ILE A 95 0.71 7.36 23.50
CA ILE A 95 0.31 7.33 24.91
C ILE A 95 -0.35 8.64 25.37
N HIS A 96 -0.02 9.79 24.77
CA HIS A 96 -0.64 11.08 25.16
C HIS A 96 -1.90 11.44 24.39
N GLN A 97 -2.35 10.61 23.45
CA GLN A 97 -3.58 10.89 22.74
C GLN A 97 -4.78 10.79 23.69
N SER A 98 -5.58 11.86 23.74
CA SER A 98 -6.83 11.87 24.51
C SER A 98 -7.75 10.76 24.04
N SER A 99 -8.21 9.94 24.99
CA SER A 99 -9.37 9.08 24.81
C SER A 99 -10.59 9.84 25.29
N SER A 100 -11.64 9.92 24.48
CA SER A 100 -12.94 10.46 24.92
C SER A 100 -13.79 9.41 25.63
N GLU A 101 -13.30 8.17 25.76
CA GLU A 101 -14.02 7.09 26.40
C GLU A 101 -13.75 7.09 27.91
N ASN A 102 -14.82 7.29 28.68
CA ASN A 102 -14.79 7.06 30.12
C ASN A 102 -14.73 5.54 30.35
N HIS A 103 -13.53 5.04 30.63
CA HIS A 103 -13.34 3.64 30.97
C HIS A 103 -13.64 3.43 32.46
N ASN A 104 -14.87 3.02 32.78
CA ASN A 104 -15.19 2.48 34.11
C ASN A 104 -14.61 1.06 34.21
N LEU A 105 -13.31 0.96 34.46
CA LEU A 105 -12.67 -0.32 34.71
C LEU A 105 -12.86 -0.74 36.16
N GLU A 106 -13.19 -2.02 36.35
CA GLU A 106 -13.20 -2.67 37.67
C GLU A 106 -11.79 -2.86 38.22
N ARG A 107 -10.80 -3.05 37.33
CA ARG A 107 -9.39 -3.26 37.68
C ARG A 107 -8.46 -2.53 36.73
N ASP A 108 -7.38 -1.99 37.28
CA ASP A 108 -6.29 -1.38 36.53
C ASP A 108 -5.49 -2.48 35.79
N PRO A 109 -5.38 -2.44 34.45
CA PRO A 109 -4.66 -3.45 33.68
C PRO A 109 -3.14 -3.29 33.76
N PHE A 110 -2.62 -2.26 34.45
CA PHE A 110 -1.19 -1.99 34.60
C PHE A 110 -0.66 -2.47 35.94
N GLU A 111 -0.88 -3.74 36.24
CA GLU A 111 -0.30 -4.45 37.38
C GLU A 111 0.78 -5.43 36.90
N THR A 112 1.87 -5.56 37.66
CA THR A 112 2.91 -6.55 37.36
C THR A 112 2.30 -7.96 37.36
N GLY A 113 2.54 -8.70 36.27
CA GLY A 113 1.90 -10.00 36.08
C GLY A 113 2.07 -10.55 34.67
N VAL A 114 1.31 -11.60 34.37
CA VAL A 114 1.31 -12.24 33.04
C VAL A 114 0.07 -11.80 32.28
N TRP A 115 0.27 -11.15 31.14
CA TRP A 115 -0.78 -10.53 30.35
C TRP A 115 -0.93 -11.17 28.97
N SER A 116 -2.16 -11.20 28.47
CA SER A 116 -2.46 -11.68 27.12
C SER A 116 -2.30 -10.57 26.10
N PHE A 117 -1.65 -10.88 24.98
CA PHE A 117 -1.39 -9.96 23.87
C PHE A 117 -1.86 -10.52 22.53
N ARG A 118 -2.37 -9.62 21.70
CA ARG A 118 -2.61 -9.85 20.27
C ARG A 118 -2.29 -8.58 19.48
N TYR A 119 -1.33 -8.63 18.58
CA TYR A 119 -0.89 -7.45 17.83
C TYR A 119 -0.74 -7.75 16.34
N TYR A 120 -0.82 -6.72 15.51
CA TYR A 120 -0.70 -6.84 14.06
C TYR A 120 0.67 -6.32 13.60
N GLN A 121 1.54 -7.23 13.20
CA GLN A 121 2.91 -6.94 12.77
C GLN A 121 3.18 -7.69 11.46
N TYR A 122 4.01 -7.10 10.58
CA TYR A 122 4.41 -7.72 9.30
C TYR A 122 3.24 -8.21 8.43
N GLY A 123 2.12 -7.49 8.44
CA GLY A 123 0.96 -7.84 7.62
C GLY A 123 0.15 -9.05 8.14
N LYS A 124 0.41 -9.55 9.35
CA LYS A 124 -0.33 -10.65 9.97
C LYS A 124 -0.66 -10.35 11.45
N TRP A 125 -1.69 -11.01 11.96
CA TRP A 125 -2.00 -10.99 13.39
C TRP A 125 -1.13 -12.01 14.11
N HIS A 126 -0.47 -11.58 15.17
CA HIS A 126 0.33 -12.38 16.10
C HIS A 126 -0.43 -12.58 17.41
N GLY A 127 -0.21 -13.73 18.05
CA GLY A 127 -0.84 -14.12 19.32
C GLY A 127 -1.98 -15.14 19.17
N PHE A 128 -2.63 -15.52 20.27
CA PHE A 128 -2.50 -14.95 21.61
C PHE A 128 -1.20 -15.40 22.32
N TYR A 129 -0.46 -14.43 22.85
CA TYR A 129 0.76 -14.68 23.64
C TYR A 129 0.58 -14.23 25.08
N ARG A 130 1.23 -14.94 26.01
CA ARG A 130 1.24 -14.60 27.43
C ARG A 130 2.60 -14.03 27.80
N LEU A 131 2.64 -12.75 28.16
CA LEU A 131 3.87 -12.01 28.38
C LEU A 131 3.96 -11.57 29.86
N PRO A 132 4.99 -12.02 30.61
CA PRO A 132 5.26 -11.46 31.93
C PRO A 132 5.77 -10.02 31.78
N LEU A 133 5.06 -9.08 32.41
CA LEU A 133 5.38 -7.66 32.40
C LEU A 133 5.53 -7.14 33.83
N THR A 134 6.52 -6.29 34.02
CA THR A 134 6.76 -5.52 35.24
C THR A 134 6.44 -4.06 34.98
N PHE A 135 5.46 -3.52 35.70
CA PHE A 135 5.03 -2.13 35.59
C PHE A 135 5.61 -1.29 36.72
N ASP A 136 6.30 -0.21 36.35
CA ASP A 136 6.70 0.86 37.25
C ASP A 136 5.73 2.04 37.07
N ARG A 137 4.79 2.16 38.01
CA ARG A 137 3.76 3.21 38.00
C ARG A 137 4.30 4.60 38.28
N TYR A 138 5.42 4.70 38.99
CA TYR A 138 6.02 6.00 39.28
C TYR A 138 6.71 6.57 38.05
N LEU A 139 7.30 5.70 37.23
CA LEU A 139 7.99 6.09 36.00
C LEU A 139 7.10 6.02 34.75
N GLY A 140 5.91 5.43 34.84
CA GLY A 140 5.07 5.14 33.67
C GLY A 140 5.75 4.18 32.69
N LYS A 141 6.59 3.28 33.21
CA LYS A 141 7.43 2.35 32.43
C LYS A 141 7.00 0.91 32.58
N VAL A 142 7.23 0.14 31.53
CA VAL A 142 6.98 -1.30 31.52
C VAL A 142 8.18 -2.03 30.95
N THR A 143 8.52 -3.17 31.55
CA THR A 143 9.58 -4.05 31.04
C THR A 143 9.12 -5.50 31.08
N GLY A 144 9.78 -6.36 30.30
CA GLY A 144 9.47 -7.78 30.28
C GLY A 144 10.32 -8.54 29.28
N GLN A 145 10.00 -9.81 29.11
CA GLN A 145 10.61 -10.69 28.13
C GLN A 145 9.65 -11.78 27.74
N GLY A 146 9.78 -12.29 26.53
CA GLY A 146 8.86 -13.28 26.00
C GLY A 146 9.40 -14.01 24.79
N LYS A 147 8.51 -14.78 24.19
CA LYS A 147 8.75 -15.54 22.96
C LYS A 147 7.48 -15.53 22.13
N ASP A 148 7.63 -15.33 20.84
CA ASP A 148 6.58 -15.46 19.83
C ASP A 148 7.05 -16.35 18.66
N ASP A 149 6.32 -16.31 17.55
CA ASP A 149 6.65 -17.01 16.31
C ASP A 149 7.89 -16.45 15.60
N VAL A 150 8.27 -15.20 15.89
CA VAL A 150 9.47 -14.56 15.34
C VAL A 150 10.70 -14.99 16.13
N GLY A 151 10.66 -14.93 17.46
CA GLY A 151 11.77 -15.38 18.30
C GLY A 151 11.65 -15.03 19.77
N ASP A 152 12.75 -15.19 20.49
CA ASP A 152 12.87 -14.74 21.88
C ASP A 152 13.17 -13.23 21.90
N PHE A 153 12.60 -12.50 22.86
CA PHE A 153 12.72 -11.05 22.89
C PHE A 153 12.65 -10.46 24.31
N THR A 154 13.16 -9.24 24.43
CA THR A 154 12.92 -8.35 25.59
C THR A 154 11.99 -7.21 25.17
N VAL A 155 11.26 -6.65 26.13
CA VAL A 155 10.43 -5.46 25.93
C VAL A 155 10.80 -4.35 26.90
N ASP A 156 10.86 -3.12 26.39
CA ASP A 156 10.91 -1.87 27.15
C ASP A 156 9.85 -0.92 26.59
N GLY A 157 9.13 -0.23 27.45
CA GLY A 157 7.98 0.54 27.00
C GLY A 157 7.46 1.54 28.01
N ILE A 158 6.37 2.20 27.59
CA ILE A 158 5.63 3.17 28.39
C ILE A 158 4.13 2.88 28.32
N PHE A 159 3.39 3.32 29.32
CA PHE A 159 1.95 3.12 29.39
C PHE A 159 1.23 4.35 29.94
N SER A 160 -0.09 4.43 29.71
CA SER A 160 -0.96 5.41 30.36
C SER A 160 -2.21 4.75 30.89
N SER A 161 -2.43 4.93 32.21
CA SER A 161 -3.66 4.54 32.89
C SER A 161 -4.87 5.36 32.45
N ASP A 162 -4.66 6.57 31.91
CA ASP A 162 -5.75 7.48 31.54
C ASP A 162 -6.50 7.00 30.29
N ASN A 163 -5.78 6.41 29.34
CA ASN A 163 -6.36 5.94 28.07
C ASN A 163 -6.15 4.44 27.82
N LEU A 164 -5.61 3.72 28.81
CA LEU A 164 -5.40 2.28 28.79
C LEU A 164 -4.52 1.81 27.63
N ARG A 165 -3.54 2.64 27.28
CA ARG A 165 -2.60 2.35 26.19
C ARG A 165 -1.26 1.89 26.70
N LEU A 166 -0.64 1.04 25.90
CA LEU A 166 0.64 0.43 26.16
C LEU A 166 1.46 0.46 24.87
N ALA A 167 2.65 1.06 24.92
CA ALA A 167 3.56 1.16 23.80
C ALA A 167 4.89 0.49 24.15
N LEU A 168 5.23 -0.56 23.42
CA LEU A 168 6.38 -1.42 23.67
C LEU A 168 7.39 -1.28 22.52
N THR A 169 8.66 -1.34 22.89
CA THR A 169 9.79 -1.59 21.99
C THR A 169 10.27 -3.01 22.27
N GLN A 170 10.05 -3.89 21.31
CA GLN A 170 10.46 -5.28 21.38
C GLN A 170 11.82 -5.44 20.71
N SER A 171 12.80 -6.00 21.42
CA SER A 171 14.14 -6.27 20.89
C SER A 171 14.34 -7.77 20.79
N TYR A 172 14.42 -8.29 19.56
CA TYR A 172 14.60 -9.72 19.32
C TYR A 172 16.05 -10.16 19.50
N VAL A 173 16.24 -11.36 20.05
CA VAL A 173 17.55 -11.99 20.19
C VAL A 173 17.87 -12.73 18.90
N ALA A 174 18.91 -12.29 18.18
CA ALA A 174 19.36 -12.92 16.94
C ALA A 174 19.65 -14.41 17.11
N GLY A 175 19.25 -15.23 16.15
CA GLY A 175 19.48 -16.69 16.18
C GLY A 175 18.42 -17.49 16.94
N THR A 176 17.32 -16.86 17.36
CA THR A 176 16.16 -17.54 17.97
C THR A 176 14.95 -17.49 17.04
N GLY A 177 14.03 -18.46 17.11
CA GLY A 177 12.80 -18.47 16.31
C GLY A 177 13.01 -18.62 14.80
N ASP A 178 12.25 -17.88 13.99
CA ASP A 178 12.32 -17.95 12.52
C ASP A 178 13.51 -17.12 11.99
N PRO A 179 14.55 -17.74 11.40
CA PRO A 179 15.72 -17.01 10.90
C PRO A 179 15.42 -16.07 9.71
N LYS A 180 14.25 -16.19 9.06
CA LYS A 180 13.84 -15.27 7.98
C LYS A 180 13.22 -13.99 8.50
N GLU A 181 12.55 -14.05 9.65
CA GLU A 181 11.91 -12.89 10.28
C GLU A 181 12.82 -12.28 11.37
N ASN A 182 13.47 -13.10 12.20
CA ASN A 182 14.31 -12.66 13.30
C ASN A 182 15.77 -12.40 12.89
N LEU A 183 16.00 -11.16 12.46
CA LEU A 183 17.33 -10.62 12.18
C LEU A 183 17.97 -9.90 13.39
N GLY A 184 17.49 -10.12 14.61
CA GLY A 184 17.95 -9.38 15.81
C GLY A 184 17.55 -7.91 15.81
N HIS A 185 16.41 -7.59 15.19
CA HIS A 185 15.92 -6.24 14.99
C HIS A 185 14.99 -5.80 16.13
N THR A 186 14.65 -4.52 16.14
CA THR A 186 13.63 -3.96 17.03
C THR A 186 12.30 -3.79 16.31
N SER A 187 11.21 -3.99 17.05
CA SER A 187 9.86 -3.71 16.62
C SER A 187 9.15 -2.81 17.62
N ILE A 188 8.20 -2.02 17.14
CA ILE A 188 7.36 -1.16 17.97
C ILE A 188 5.95 -1.75 17.94
N ILE A 189 5.35 -1.91 19.11
CA ILE A 189 3.99 -2.42 19.27
C ILE A 189 3.19 -1.42 20.12
N GLN A 190 2.07 -0.95 19.60
CA GLN A 190 1.15 -0.01 20.24
C GLN A 190 -0.20 -0.69 20.43
N THR A 191 -0.56 -0.94 21.70
CA THR A 191 -1.78 -1.64 22.08
C THR A 191 -2.66 -0.83 23.00
N THR A 192 -3.94 -1.18 23.01
CA THR A 192 -4.94 -0.69 23.96
C THR A 192 -5.53 -1.87 24.70
N TRP A 193 -5.86 -1.67 25.97
CA TRP A 193 -6.58 -2.66 26.76
C TRP A 193 -7.98 -2.92 26.18
N ASN A 194 -8.28 -4.19 25.90
CA ASN A 194 -9.60 -4.65 25.51
C ASN A 194 -10.24 -5.38 26.71
N SER A 195 -11.13 -4.69 27.43
CA SER A 195 -11.82 -5.23 28.61
C SER A 195 -12.76 -6.40 28.32
N LYS A 196 -13.27 -6.53 27.08
CA LYS A 196 -14.15 -7.65 26.70
C LYS A 196 -13.37 -8.97 26.60
N ASN A 197 -12.13 -8.88 26.12
CA ASN A 197 -11.27 -10.03 25.89
C ASN A 197 -10.21 -10.21 27.00
N ASN A 198 -10.11 -9.26 27.93
CA ASN A 198 -9.13 -9.24 29.00
C ASN A 198 -7.68 -9.35 28.49
N GLN A 199 -7.35 -8.54 27.48
CA GLN A 199 -6.04 -8.57 26.81
C GLN A 199 -5.68 -7.23 26.15
N PHE A 200 -4.40 -7.07 25.83
CA PHE A 200 -3.92 -5.95 25.02
C PHE A 200 -4.02 -6.27 23.53
N GLU A 201 -4.63 -5.34 22.77
CA GLU A 201 -4.82 -5.47 21.32
C GLU A 201 -4.30 -4.25 20.57
N GLY A 202 -3.60 -4.44 19.45
CA GLY A 202 -3.12 -3.30 18.67
C GLY A 202 -2.20 -3.61 17.49
N ARG A 203 -1.32 -2.68 17.17
CA ARG A 203 -0.40 -2.72 16.02
C ARG A 203 1.00 -2.35 16.46
#